data_AF-A0A966D0A8-F1
#
_entry.id   AF-A0A966D0A8-F1
#
_cell.length_a   1.000
_cell.length_b   1.000
_cell.length_c   1.000
_cell.angle_alpha   90.00
_cell.angle_beta   90.00
_cell.angle_gamma   90.00
#
_symmetry.space_group_name_H-M   'P 1'
#
loop_
_entity.id
_entity.type
_entity.pdbx_description
1 polymer ?
#
loop_
_entity_poly.entity_id
_entity_poly.type
_entity_poly.pdbx_seq_one_letter_code
_entity_poly.pdbx_strand_id
1 'polypeptide(L)'
;MAEAKVAVDGISCRPLGLHVGSVKPQPFFAPGERKCCRDPVLEPFSQEETMSHPRPRFGSSGRHVPALSPSSCLLVLAILFTSISAWSAQPAITTGEVGDNLLRFTSAGHALGFGHDSFYVVGADRFLRVEHVGGRPVRPVAEGLETSPDGMPALGMVTYFGAWDGVDVVYKAAPNGIFESRYHIRNTEQGLLVDSIRLRYNRPVALDGKGNLVTAFDNGNMVESAPIAWQEVGGEKHFIDAAFVLHGKDEVGFALGDCLPGIPVIIDPVLTWNTFLGGAGGDRGFGITTDDSGNVYVTGNSAASWGSPRRGHQGGSTDAFAAKIDGGTGVLVWNTFLGGAATDAGAGIAVDGSGNVYVVGFSTASWQGASPPVRAFAGNSDAFVARLDSSGNLVWNTFLGGGTNDFGYAIVLDGSGNIYVTGESHATSGSPRRSY
;
A
#
# COMPACT_ATOMS: atom_id res chain seq x y z
N MET A 1 -24.46 10.61 -64.88
CA MET A 1 -24.02 11.99 -65.19
C MET A 1 -24.19 12.80 -63.91
N ALA A 2 -23.23 13.60 -63.45
CA ALA A 2 -21.83 13.75 -63.87
C ALA A 2 -20.95 13.94 -62.62
N GLU A 3 -19.63 13.71 -62.74
CA GLU A 3 -18.69 13.99 -61.66
C GLU A 3 -18.42 15.50 -61.54
N ALA A 4 -18.03 15.95 -60.35
CA ALA A 4 -17.30 17.20 -60.15
C ALA A 4 -16.08 16.91 -59.27
N LYS A 5 -14.92 16.70 -59.90
CA LYS A 5 -13.63 16.59 -59.20
C LYS A 5 -13.05 17.98 -59.01
N VAL A 6 -12.53 18.26 -57.81
CA VAL A 6 -11.56 19.33 -57.58
C VAL A 6 -10.35 18.69 -56.92
N ALA A 7 -9.17 18.90 -57.51
CA ALA A 7 -7.89 18.49 -56.94
C ALA A 7 -7.09 19.75 -56.59
N VAL A 8 -6.29 19.66 -55.52
CA VAL A 8 -5.22 20.60 -55.18
C VAL A 8 -4.02 19.77 -54.76
N ASP A 9 -2.82 20.19 -55.14
CA ASP A 9 -1.65 19.32 -55.24
C ASP A 9 -1.03 18.88 -53.90
N GLY A 10 -0.29 17.77 -53.97
CA GLY A 10 0.32 17.14 -52.80
C GLY A 10 1.65 17.74 -52.39
N ILE A 11 1.94 17.70 -51.09
CA ILE A 11 3.27 17.90 -50.52
C ILE A 11 3.81 16.52 -50.10
N SER A 12 4.90 16.07 -50.73
CA SER A 12 5.50 14.77 -50.42
C SER A 12 6.47 14.85 -49.24
N CYS A 13 6.11 14.31 -48.08
CA CYS A 13 7.08 13.99 -47.04
C CYS A 13 7.88 12.75 -47.46
N ARG A 14 9.20 12.90 -47.64
CA ARG A 14 10.11 11.78 -47.94
C ARG A 14 10.33 10.91 -46.69
N PRO A 15 10.48 9.58 -46.83
CA PRO A 15 11.00 8.76 -45.75
C PRO A 15 12.47 9.10 -45.50
N LEU A 16 12.81 9.44 -44.26
CA LEU A 16 14.20 9.54 -43.78
C LEU A 16 14.63 8.16 -43.28
N GLY A 17 15.70 7.61 -43.86
CA GLY A 17 16.29 6.33 -43.46
C GLY A 17 17.73 6.49 -42.99
N LEU A 18 18.17 5.52 -42.17
CA LEU A 18 19.46 5.46 -41.46
C LEU A 18 19.61 6.55 -40.36
N HIS A 19 20.35 6.31 -39.27
CA HIS A 19 21.31 5.23 -38.99
C HIS A 19 20.83 4.19 -37.96
N VAL A 20 21.20 2.92 -38.19
CA VAL A 20 21.22 1.87 -37.16
C VAL A 20 22.66 1.74 -36.67
N GLY A 21 22.97 2.25 -35.48
CA GLY A 21 24.29 2.13 -34.86
C GLY A 21 24.46 0.79 -34.17
N SER A 22 25.01 -0.21 -34.87
CA SER A 22 25.26 -1.53 -34.29
C SER A 22 26.53 -1.56 -33.43
N VAL A 23 26.40 -1.52 -32.11
CA VAL A 23 27.51 -1.79 -31.19
C VAL A 23 27.54 -3.29 -30.86
N LYS A 24 28.55 -4.00 -31.37
CA LYS A 24 28.93 -5.34 -30.87
C LYS A 24 30.14 -5.22 -29.93
N PRO A 25 30.25 -6.07 -28.90
CA PRO A 25 31.28 -5.95 -27.87
C PRO A 25 32.66 -6.41 -28.37
N GLN A 26 33.72 -5.80 -27.82
CA GLN A 26 35.11 -6.22 -27.90
C GLN A 26 35.80 -6.01 -26.53
N PRO A 27 36.92 -6.71 -26.22
CA PRO A 27 37.17 -7.21 -24.86
C PRO A 27 38.51 -6.76 -24.23
N PHE A 28 38.90 -7.46 -23.14
CA PHE A 28 40.06 -7.25 -22.25
C PHE A 28 39.87 -6.11 -21.22
N PHE A 29 40.39 -6.20 -19.99
CA PHE A 29 41.43 -7.11 -19.45
C PHE A 29 41.02 -7.89 -18.18
N ALA A 30 41.71 -9.02 -17.96
CA ALA A 30 42.06 -9.51 -16.63
C ALA A 30 43.60 -9.44 -16.50
N PRO A 31 44.18 -9.27 -15.30
CA PRO A 31 44.55 -10.45 -14.50
C PRO A 31 44.46 -10.27 -12.97
N GLY A 32 44.55 -11.36 -12.20
CA GLY A 32 44.72 -11.29 -10.74
C GLY A 32 44.39 -12.59 -9.99
N GLU A 33 45.31 -13.56 -9.97
CA GLU A 33 45.13 -14.77 -9.15
C GLU A 33 45.19 -14.48 -7.64
N ARG A 34 44.37 -15.19 -6.85
CA ARG A 34 44.85 -15.78 -5.58
C ARG A 34 44.03 -17.00 -5.15
N LYS A 35 44.74 -18.05 -4.74
CA LYS A 35 44.17 -19.33 -4.26
C LYS A 35 44.02 -19.32 -2.74
N CYS A 36 42.94 -19.90 -2.22
CA CYS A 36 42.88 -20.73 -1.00
C CYS A 36 41.47 -21.34 -0.89
N CYS A 37 41.24 -22.59 -1.34
CA CYS A 37 41.56 -23.85 -0.65
C CYS A 37 40.62 -24.20 0.54
N ARG A 38 39.47 -24.83 0.24
CA ARG A 38 39.11 -26.21 0.68
C ARG A 38 37.67 -26.60 0.35
N ASP A 39 37.50 -27.72 -0.36
CA ASP A 39 36.35 -28.61 -0.18
C ASP A 39 36.50 -29.38 1.16
N PRO A 40 35.42 -29.95 1.71
CA PRO A 40 35.15 -31.37 1.35
C PRO A 40 33.69 -31.84 1.33
N VAL A 41 33.41 -32.74 0.37
CA VAL A 41 32.52 -33.93 0.46
C VAL A 41 31.00 -33.73 0.37
N LEU A 42 30.34 -34.80 -0.12
CA LEU A 42 28.93 -34.90 -0.52
C LEU A 42 28.19 -36.01 0.28
N GLU A 43 26.86 -36.03 0.10
CA GLU A 43 25.93 -37.17 0.33
C GLU A 43 25.57 -37.55 1.80
N PRO A 44 24.46 -38.28 2.03
CA PRO A 44 23.10 -37.87 1.64
C PRO A 44 22.07 -38.05 2.78
N PHE A 45 20.86 -37.48 2.64
CA PHE A 45 19.75 -37.72 3.58
C PHE A 45 18.98 -39.01 3.24
N SER A 46 18.70 -39.84 4.24
CA SER A 46 17.87 -41.06 4.14
C SER A 46 16.52 -40.93 4.86
N GLN A 47 15.70 -41.99 4.84
CA GLN A 47 14.24 -41.92 4.96
C GLN A 47 13.63 -42.15 6.37
N GLU A 48 12.33 -41.84 6.44
CA GLU A 48 11.25 -42.50 7.23
C GLU A 48 11.24 -42.46 8.78
N GLU A 49 10.14 -41.93 9.34
CA GLU A 49 9.12 -42.66 10.14
C GLU A 49 7.95 -41.68 10.46
N THR A 50 6.77 -41.80 9.83
CA THR A 50 5.55 -42.56 10.22
C THR A 50 4.64 -41.92 11.28
N MET A 51 3.33 -42.17 11.16
CA MET A 51 2.24 -41.48 11.87
C MET A 51 1.94 -42.02 13.28
N SER A 52 1.30 -41.20 14.13
CA SER A 52 -0.04 -41.55 14.64
C SER A 52 -0.78 -40.40 15.38
N HIS A 53 -2.11 -40.37 15.20
CA HIS A 53 -3.07 -39.60 15.98
C HIS A 53 -4.23 -40.53 16.37
N PRO A 54 -4.69 -40.55 17.64
CA PRO A 54 -5.99 -41.12 18.00
C PRO A 54 -7.11 -40.06 17.92
N ARG A 55 -8.26 -40.43 17.36
CA ARG A 55 -9.49 -39.62 17.33
C ARG A 55 -10.38 -39.84 18.58
N PRO A 56 -11.30 -38.93 18.91
CA PRO A 56 -12.08 -38.97 20.17
C PRO A 56 -13.18 -40.04 20.19
N ARG A 57 -13.74 -40.28 21.38
CA ARG A 57 -14.98 -41.05 21.60
C ARG A 57 -16.13 -40.14 22.07
N PHE A 58 -17.35 -40.52 21.70
CA PHE A 58 -18.61 -39.84 22.02
C PHE A 58 -19.41 -40.62 23.07
N GLY A 59 -20.28 -39.93 23.81
CA GLY A 59 -21.40 -40.50 24.57
C GLY A 59 -21.57 -39.92 25.98
N SER A 60 -22.75 -39.95 26.62
CA SER A 60 -24.11 -40.18 26.08
C SER A 60 -25.16 -39.94 27.18
N SER A 61 -26.32 -39.35 26.84
CA SER A 61 -27.49 -39.08 27.72
C SER A 61 -27.27 -38.08 28.88
N GLY A 62 -28.30 -37.40 29.41
CA GLY A 62 -29.67 -37.22 28.89
C GLY A 62 -30.71 -36.76 29.93
N ARG A 63 -31.86 -36.27 29.42
CA ARG A 63 -33.18 -36.01 30.07
C ARG A 63 -33.51 -34.63 30.70
N HIS A 64 -34.79 -34.31 30.52
CA HIS A 64 -35.71 -33.42 31.26
C HIS A 64 -35.58 -31.89 31.19
N VAL A 65 -36.53 -31.31 30.44
CA VAL A 65 -37.11 -29.96 30.62
C VAL A 65 -38.30 -30.07 31.60
N PRO A 66 -38.66 -29.01 32.33
CA PRO A 66 -39.92 -28.33 32.00
C PRO A 66 -39.80 -26.79 31.96
N ALA A 67 -40.76 -26.12 31.32
CA ALA A 67 -40.75 -24.67 31.09
C ALA A 67 -41.67 -23.90 32.04
N LEU A 68 -41.40 -22.59 32.22
CA LEU A 68 -42.30 -21.59 32.81
C LEU A 68 -42.09 -20.21 32.13
N SER A 69 -43.07 -19.32 32.28
CA SER A 69 -43.30 -18.13 31.44
C SER A 69 -42.84 -16.79 32.05
N PRO A 70 -42.66 -15.70 31.25
CA PRO A 70 -42.09 -14.43 31.69
C PRO A 70 -43.13 -13.39 32.14
N SER A 71 -42.71 -12.36 32.91
CA SER A 71 -43.40 -11.06 33.07
C SER A 71 -42.55 -10.01 33.82
N SER A 72 -42.82 -8.72 33.56
CA SER A 72 -42.34 -7.51 34.28
C SER A 72 -40.84 -7.17 34.14
N CYS A 73 -40.40 -5.91 34.12
CA CYS A 73 -41.04 -4.66 34.58
C CYS A 73 -40.70 -3.43 33.69
N LEU A 74 -41.22 -2.24 34.04
CA LEU A 74 -41.11 -1.00 33.24
C LEU A 74 -40.57 0.19 34.06
N LEU A 75 -39.71 1.01 33.44
CA LEU A 75 -39.45 2.45 33.67
C LEU A 75 -38.97 2.97 35.06
N VAL A 76 -37.95 3.86 35.06
CA VAL A 76 -37.83 5.13 35.85
C VAL A 76 -36.49 5.84 35.52
N LEU A 77 -36.39 7.16 35.73
CA LEU A 77 -35.25 8.02 35.36
C LEU A 77 -34.96 9.11 36.42
N ALA A 78 -33.75 9.15 37.02
CA ALA A 78 -33.04 10.32 37.63
C ALA A 78 -31.75 9.83 38.37
N ILE A 79 -30.53 10.37 38.21
CA ILE A 79 -30.03 11.72 38.57
C ILE A 79 -30.16 11.98 40.10
N LEU A 80 -29.09 12.17 40.90
CA LEU A 80 -27.63 12.23 40.67
C LEU A 80 -26.83 11.87 41.97
N PHE A 81 -25.49 11.89 41.92
CA PHE A 81 -24.49 12.12 43.02
C PHE A 81 -24.83 11.68 44.47
N THR A 82 -24.08 10.83 45.19
CA THR A 82 -22.77 10.11 45.07
C THR A 82 -22.83 8.81 45.95
N SER A 83 -21.80 8.04 46.38
CA SER A 83 -20.32 8.15 46.39
C SER A 83 -19.61 6.79 46.59
N ILE A 84 -18.32 6.74 46.22
CA ILE A 84 -17.21 5.89 46.73
C ILE A 84 -17.34 4.34 46.68
N SER A 85 -16.39 3.73 45.94
CA SER A 85 -15.93 2.32 45.95
C SER A 85 -16.91 1.18 45.57
N ALA A 86 -16.54 0.19 44.75
CA ALA A 86 -15.35 0.05 43.88
C ALA A 86 -15.57 -0.96 42.73
N TRP A 87 -14.71 -0.86 41.72
CA TRP A 87 -14.33 -1.91 40.75
C TRP A 87 -15.42 -2.56 39.89
N SER A 88 -15.57 -2.03 38.67
CA SER A 88 -15.11 -2.78 37.49
C SER A 88 -14.63 -1.80 36.42
N ALA A 89 -13.32 -1.51 36.44
CA ALA A 89 -12.71 -0.65 35.43
C ALA A 89 -12.37 -1.47 34.17
N GLN A 90 -12.86 -1.02 33.01
CA GLN A 90 -12.25 -1.39 31.73
C GLN A 90 -10.80 -0.89 31.70
N PRO A 91 -9.90 -1.49 30.90
CA PRO A 91 -8.55 -0.97 30.72
C PRO A 91 -8.59 0.37 30.00
N ALA A 92 -8.66 1.46 30.77
CA ALA A 92 -8.16 2.75 30.31
C ALA A 92 -6.68 2.57 29.95
N ILE A 93 -6.25 3.07 28.80
CA ILE A 93 -4.83 3.15 28.46
C ILE A 93 -4.23 4.23 29.35
N THR A 94 -3.80 3.83 30.54
CA THR A 94 -3.13 4.72 31.49
C THR A 94 -1.82 5.20 30.90
N THR A 95 -1.67 6.52 30.77
CA THR A 95 -0.37 7.16 30.59
C THR A 95 0.43 7.00 31.88
N GLY A 96 1.03 5.83 32.06
CA GLY A 96 1.83 5.43 33.23
C GLY A 96 2.95 4.50 32.79
N GLU A 97 4.15 4.77 33.28
CA GLU A 97 5.36 3.98 33.05
C GLU A 97 5.73 3.74 31.57
N VAL A 98 5.80 4.84 30.81
CA VAL A 98 6.82 4.91 29.75
C VAL A 98 8.17 4.91 30.44
N GLY A 99 8.83 3.74 30.47
CA GLY A 99 10.22 3.64 30.92
C GLY A 99 11.14 4.54 30.08
N ASP A 100 12.18 5.07 30.70
CA ASP A 100 13.03 6.11 30.11
C ASP A 100 13.64 5.73 28.75
N ASN A 101 13.87 6.75 27.91
CA ASN A 101 14.70 6.76 26.69
C ASN A 101 14.09 6.34 25.33
N LEU A 102 12.78 6.52 25.08
CA LEU A 102 12.27 6.55 23.69
C LEU A 102 11.97 7.99 23.22
N LEU A 103 12.78 8.54 22.32
CA LEU A 103 12.42 9.76 21.59
C LEU A 103 11.31 9.45 20.57
N ARG A 104 10.43 10.41 20.29
CA ARG A 104 9.30 10.25 19.37
C ARG A 104 8.99 11.54 18.61
N PHE A 105 8.77 11.45 17.30
CA PHE A 105 8.15 12.52 16.50
C PHE A 105 7.09 11.96 15.55
N THR A 106 6.35 12.81 14.86
CA THR A 106 5.33 12.40 13.89
C THR A 106 5.62 12.97 12.50
N SER A 107 5.41 12.17 11.46
CA SER A 107 5.58 12.59 10.06
C SER A 107 4.68 11.77 9.14
N ALA A 108 4.08 12.39 8.13
CA ALA A 108 3.17 11.77 7.15
C ALA A 108 2.14 10.79 7.78
N GLY A 109 1.51 11.17 8.90
CA GLY A 109 0.52 10.35 9.60
C GLY A 109 1.07 9.17 10.41
N HIS A 110 2.39 9.00 10.48
CA HIS A 110 3.06 7.95 11.25
C HIS A 110 3.73 8.52 12.50
N ALA A 111 3.77 7.73 13.58
CA ALA A 111 4.63 8.00 14.73
C ALA A 111 5.98 7.31 14.52
N LEU A 112 7.04 8.12 14.54
CA LEU A 112 8.44 7.70 14.46
C LEU A 112 9.00 7.62 15.89
N GLY A 113 9.40 6.43 16.32
CA GLY A 113 10.01 6.18 17.63
C GLY A 113 11.50 5.83 17.50
N PHE A 114 12.29 6.16 18.51
CA PHE A 114 13.74 6.01 18.49
C PHE A 114 14.25 5.49 19.85
N GLY A 115 14.65 4.22 19.88
CA GLY A 115 15.38 3.58 20.97
C GLY A 115 16.89 3.65 20.73
N HIS A 116 17.69 3.06 21.61
CA HIS A 116 19.16 3.20 21.56
C HIS A 116 19.83 2.51 20.36
N ASP A 117 19.20 1.47 19.82
CA ASP A 117 19.74 0.56 18.80
C ASP A 117 18.73 0.30 17.68
N SER A 118 17.63 1.05 17.65
CA SER A 118 16.49 0.75 16.79
C SER A 118 15.56 1.94 16.64
N PHE A 119 14.97 2.08 15.44
CA PHE A 119 13.88 3.01 15.17
C PHE A 119 12.60 2.26 14.80
N TYR A 120 11.47 2.97 14.87
CA TYR A 120 10.13 2.43 14.79
C TYR A 120 9.28 3.34 13.91
N VAL A 121 8.50 2.79 12.98
CA VAL A 121 7.52 3.53 12.17
C VAL A 121 6.14 2.91 12.41
N VAL A 122 5.26 3.67 13.04
CA VAL A 122 3.96 3.17 13.52
C VAL A 122 2.83 3.92 12.82
N GLY A 123 2.03 3.19 12.05
CA GLY A 123 0.74 3.65 11.50
C GLY A 123 -0.44 3.08 12.30
N ALA A 124 -1.66 3.41 11.90
CA ALA A 124 -2.88 3.01 12.63
C ALA A 124 -3.11 1.48 12.68
N ASP A 125 -2.67 0.76 11.65
CA ASP A 125 -2.85 -0.68 11.42
C ASP A 125 -1.52 -1.45 11.28
N ARG A 126 -0.36 -0.77 11.37
CA ARG A 126 0.94 -1.32 10.99
C ARG A 126 2.11 -0.83 11.84
N PHE A 127 3.08 -1.72 12.04
CA PHE A 127 4.28 -1.47 12.84
C PHE A 127 5.53 -2.02 12.12
N LEU A 128 6.41 -1.09 11.76
CA LEU A 128 7.79 -1.37 11.34
C LEU A 128 8.72 -1.06 12.51
N ARG A 129 9.72 -1.93 12.73
CA ARG A 129 10.87 -1.71 13.59
C ARG A 129 12.12 -2.07 12.78
N VAL A 130 13.14 -1.24 12.87
CA VAL A 130 14.44 -1.45 12.22
C VAL A 130 15.54 -1.38 13.29
N GLU A 131 16.36 -2.43 13.40
CA GLU A 131 17.49 -2.53 14.34
C GLU A 131 18.81 -2.15 13.68
N HIS A 132 19.71 -1.52 14.43
CA HIS A 132 21.08 -1.16 14.04
C HIS A 132 22.03 -2.32 14.39
N VAL A 133 22.03 -3.37 13.56
CA VAL A 133 22.81 -4.59 13.76
C VAL A 133 24.31 -4.30 13.71
N GLY A 134 25.05 -4.83 14.69
CA GLY A 134 26.48 -4.53 14.84
C GLY A 134 26.79 -3.09 15.30
N GLY A 135 25.75 -2.27 15.50
CA GLY A 135 25.87 -0.91 15.99
C GLY A 135 26.15 -0.84 17.49
N ARG A 136 26.47 0.36 17.96
CA ARG A 136 26.55 0.70 19.38
C ARG A 136 25.18 1.21 19.83
N PRO A 137 24.59 0.67 20.92
CA PRO A 137 23.41 1.27 21.53
C PRO A 137 23.75 2.67 22.06
N VAL A 138 23.33 3.71 21.36
CA VAL A 138 23.60 5.12 21.68
C VAL A 138 22.28 5.83 21.98
N ARG A 139 22.26 6.69 23.00
CA ARG A 139 21.05 7.47 23.32
C ARG A 139 20.84 8.51 22.21
N PRO A 140 19.77 8.42 21.39
CA PRO A 140 19.58 9.36 20.30
C PRO A 140 19.32 10.77 20.86
N VAL A 141 19.68 11.78 20.06
CA VAL A 141 19.56 13.20 20.41
C VAL A 141 18.51 13.83 19.48
N ALA A 142 17.56 14.56 20.05
CA ALA A 142 16.58 15.33 19.27
C ALA A 142 17.09 16.76 19.03
N GLU A 143 16.89 17.25 17.82
CA GLU A 143 17.27 18.60 17.39
C GLU A 143 16.12 19.29 16.64
N GLY A 144 16.06 20.61 16.74
CA GLY A 144 14.95 21.43 16.24
C GLY A 144 13.81 21.56 17.24
N LEU A 145 13.48 22.81 17.59
CA LEU A 145 12.28 23.19 18.32
C LEU A 145 11.48 24.17 17.46
N GLU A 146 10.64 23.66 16.57
CA GLU A 146 9.57 24.50 16.03
C GLU A 146 8.36 24.42 16.98
N THR A 147 7.84 25.59 17.35
CA THR A 147 6.70 25.71 18.26
C THR A 147 5.42 25.37 17.51
N SER A 148 4.88 24.18 17.75
CA SER A 148 3.57 23.80 17.22
C SER A 148 2.44 24.67 17.80
N PRO A 149 1.30 24.82 17.10
CA PRO A 149 0.14 25.57 17.60
C PRO A 149 -0.46 24.99 18.90
N ASP A 150 -0.24 23.71 19.18
CA ASP A 150 -0.67 22.98 20.38
C ASP A 150 0.39 22.98 21.51
N GLY A 151 1.56 23.61 21.31
CA GLY A 151 2.58 23.80 22.33
C GLY A 151 3.49 22.58 22.58
N MET A 152 3.35 21.52 21.80
CA MET A 152 4.22 20.35 21.82
C MET A 152 5.49 20.60 20.97
N PRO A 153 6.69 20.17 21.39
CA PRO A 153 7.90 20.28 20.57
C PRO A 153 7.78 19.50 19.26
N ALA A 154 7.72 20.19 18.12
CA ALA A 154 7.88 19.56 16.82
C ALA A 154 9.37 19.27 16.60
N LEU A 155 9.80 18.06 16.96
CA LEU A 155 11.18 17.61 16.76
C LEU A 155 11.44 17.48 15.25
N GLY A 156 12.27 18.36 14.70
CA GLY A 156 12.56 18.35 13.26
C GLY A 156 13.53 17.25 12.83
N MET A 157 14.37 16.79 13.77
CA MET A 157 15.51 15.90 13.49
C MET A 157 15.86 15.04 14.71
N VAL A 158 16.31 13.80 14.47
CA VAL A 158 16.84 12.90 15.51
C VAL A 158 18.16 12.28 15.04
N THR A 159 19.22 12.46 15.83
CA THR A 159 20.60 12.05 15.50
C THR A 159 21.09 10.93 16.43
N TYR A 160 21.58 9.84 15.84
CA TYR A 160 22.35 8.79 16.49
C TYR A 160 23.84 9.05 16.26
N PHE A 161 24.49 9.72 17.19
CA PHE A 161 25.94 9.96 17.13
C PHE A 161 26.70 8.65 17.43
N GLY A 162 27.53 8.19 16.48
CA GLY A 162 28.30 6.96 16.59
C GLY A 162 27.48 5.66 16.61
N ALA A 163 26.38 5.61 15.85
CA ALA A 163 25.53 4.42 15.68
C ALA A 163 26.33 3.19 15.24
N TRP A 164 27.29 3.38 14.33
CA TRP A 164 28.42 2.48 14.11
C TRP A 164 29.72 3.26 14.29
N ASP A 165 30.86 2.57 14.28
CA ASP A 165 32.14 3.27 14.43
C ASP A 165 32.39 4.20 13.23
N GLY A 166 32.58 5.49 13.51
CA GLY A 166 32.68 6.51 12.47
C GLY A 166 31.39 6.83 11.71
N VAL A 167 30.21 6.31 12.10
CA VAL A 167 28.94 6.58 11.42
C VAL A 167 27.96 7.28 12.36
N ASP A 168 27.55 8.50 11.98
CA ASP A 168 26.45 9.23 12.61
C ASP A 168 25.20 9.12 11.72
N VAL A 169 24.02 8.83 12.29
CA VAL A 169 22.76 8.66 11.51
C VAL A 169 21.75 9.72 11.88
N VAL A 170 21.18 10.39 10.89
CA VAL A 170 20.22 11.49 11.07
C VAL A 170 18.88 11.12 10.44
N TYR A 171 17.83 11.05 11.25
CA TYR A 171 16.44 10.88 10.79
C TYR A 171 15.73 12.23 10.79
N LYS A 172 15.07 12.58 9.68
CA LYS A 172 14.39 13.87 9.51
C LYS A 172 13.04 13.67 8.82
N ALA A 173 12.03 14.48 9.13
CA ALA A 173 10.78 14.48 8.37
C ALA A 173 11.03 14.85 6.88
N ALA A 174 10.47 14.07 5.96
CA ALA A 174 10.64 14.26 4.52
C ALA A 174 9.52 15.16 3.94
N PRO A 175 9.82 16.14 3.07
CA PRO A 175 8.80 16.99 2.45
C PRO A 175 7.81 16.24 1.55
N ASN A 176 8.26 15.17 0.88
CA ASN A 176 7.50 14.36 -0.09
C ASN A 176 7.55 12.86 0.26
N GLY A 177 7.48 12.53 1.55
CA GLY A 177 7.59 11.15 2.04
C GLY A 177 7.34 11.06 3.55
N ILE A 178 7.70 9.93 4.16
CA ILE A 178 7.56 9.74 5.61
C ILE A 178 8.79 10.29 6.36
N PHE A 179 10.00 9.87 5.99
CA PHE A 179 11.24 10.41 6.53
C PHE A 179 12.41 10.27 5.55
N GLU A 180 13.40 11.14 5.71
CA GLU A 180 14.76 11.07 5.17
C GLU A 180 15.62 10.36 6.23
N SER A 181 16.49 9.43 5.83
CA SER A 181 17.51 8.87 6.73
C SER A 181 18.89 9.06 6.13
N ARG A 182 19.73 9.87 6.80
CA ARG A 182 21.07 10.23 6.34
C ARG A 182 22.15 9.52 7.13
N TYR A 183 23.08 8.91 6.44
CA TYR A 183 24.23 8.21 7.01
C TYR A 183 25.48 9.05 6.75
N HIS A 184 25.97 9.72 7.79
CA HIS A 184 27.19 10.52 7.74
C HIS A 184 28.39 9.63 8.12
N ILE A 185 29.10 9.14 7.11
CA ILE A 185 30.17 8.16 7.24
C ILE A 185 31.52 8.88 7.20
N ARG A 186 32.27 8.82 8.30
CA ARG A 186 33.63 9.36 8.37
C ARG A 186 34.57 8.47 7.56
N ASN A 187 35.26 9.08 6.60
CA ASN A 187 36.29 8.43 5.79
C ASN A 187 37.65 8.72 6.43
N THR A 188 38.29 7.70 7.01
CA THR A 188 39.55 7.86 7.76
C THR A 188 40.69 7.09 7.08
N GLU A 189 41.91 7.20 7.61
CA GLU A 189 43.06 6.37 7.17
C GLU A 189 42.83 4.86 7.37
N GLN A 190 41.81 4.47 8.14
CA GLN A 190 41.39 3.08 8.35
C GLN A 190 40.39 2.59 7.29
N GLY A 191 39.97 3.46 6.36
CA GLY A 191 38.99 3.19 5.32
C GLY A 191 37.57 3.69 5.65
N LEU A 192 36.64 3.40 4.74
CA LEU A 192 35.24 3.79 4.85
C LEU A 192 34.42 2.62 5.43
N LEU A 193 33.88 2.76 6.64
CA LEU A 193 33.22 1.67 7.38
C LEU A 193 31.77 1.40 6.96
N VAL A 194 31.43 1.63 5.68
CA VAL A 194 30.08 1.41 5.10
C VAL A 194 29.61 -0.04 5.27
N ASP A 195 30.55 -1.00 5.18
CA ASP A 195 30.28 -2.43 5.40
C ASP A 195 29.85 -2.81 6.82
N SER A 196 30.01 -1.92 7.81
CA SER A 196 29.49 -2.15 9.17
C SER A 196 28.00 -1.83 9.31
N ILE A 197 27.45 -1.00 8.43
CA ILE A 197 26.06 -0.50 8.53
C ILE A 197 25.11 -1.62 8.16
N ARG A 198 24.30 -2.10 9.14
CA ARG A 198 23.32 -3.18 8.93
C ARG A 198 22.00 -2.85 9.63
N LEU A 199 20.94 -2.75 8.84
CA LEU A 199 19.59 -2.40 9.25
C LEU A 199 18.70 -3.67 9.22
N ARG A 200 18.26 -4.19 10.38
CA ARG A 200 17.35 -5.35 10.42
C ARG A 200 15.90 -4.92 10.58
N TYR A 201 15.10 -5.17 9.57
CA TYR A 201 13.67 -4.90 9.54
C TYR A 201 12.93 -6.04 10.27
N ASN A 202 11.88 -5.74 11.04
CA ASN A 202 11.07 -6.76 11.74
C ASN A 202 10.15 -7.58 10.81
N ARG A 203 10.37 -7.51 9.50
CA ARG A 203 9.65 -8.16 8.40
C ARG A 203 10.59 -8.23 7.18
N PRO A 204 10.36 -9.15 6.22
CA PRO A 204 11.19 -9.26 5.04
C PRO A 204 11.18 -8.00 4.16
N VAL A 205 12.27 -7.80 3.44
CA VAL A 205 12.50 -6.67 2.52
C VAL A 205 13.03 -7.15 1.17
N ALA A 206 12.84 -6.34 0.13
CA ALA A 206 13.31 -6.61 -1.22
C ALA A 206 13.73 -5.30 -1.93
N LEU A 207 14.45 -5.40 -3.05
CA LEU A 207 14.71 -4.26 -3.94
C LEU A 207 13.79 -4.29 -5.16
N ASP A 208 13.28 -3.14 -5.58
CA ASP A 208 12.55 -3.00 -6.85
C ASP A 208 13.51 -2.81 -8.06
N GLY A 209 12.95 -2.78 -9.26
CA GLY A 209 13.71 -2.59 -10.51
C GLY A 209 14.37 -1.21 -10.69
N LYS A 210 14.23 -0.29 -9.72
CA LYS A 210 14.91 1.01 -9.67
C LYS A 210 15.94 1.07 -8.53
N GLY A 211 16.07 0.01 -7.72
CA GLY A 211 16.93 -0.04 -6.54
C GLY A 211 16.28 0.48 -5.25
N ASN A 212 14.97 0.76 -5.26
CA ASN A 212 14.24 1.17 -4.06
C ASN A 212 14.06 -0.03 -3.11
N LEU A 213 14.20 0.16 -1.81
CA LEU A 213 13.92 -0.86 -0.80
C LEU A 213 12.42 -0.90 -0.49
N VAL A 214 11.81 -2.07 -0.64
CA VAL A 214 10.38 -2.31 -0.45
C VAL A 214 10.14 -3.23 0.74
N THR A 215 9.29 -2.76 1.66
CA THR A 215 8.78 -3.48 2.83
C THR A 215 7.27 -3.69 2.66
N ALA A 216 6.72 -4.85 3.03
CA ALA A 216 5.29 -5.15 2.83
C ALA A 216 4.51 -5.39 4.15
N PHE A 217 3.26 -4.95 4.19
CA PHE A 217 2.27 -5.22 5.24
C PHE A 217 0.89 -5.47 4.61
N ASP A 218 -0.08 -5.78 5.45
CA ASP A 218 -1.25 -6.59 5.08
C ASP A 218 -2.20 -5.92 4.08
N ASN A 219 -2.26 -4.57 4.04
CA ASN A 219 -3.01 -3.84 3.03
C ASN A 219 -2.13 -3.02 2.05
N GLY A 220 -0.78 -3.10 2.11
CA GLY A 220 0.13 -2.35 1.23
C GLY A 220 1.61 -2.30 1.65
N ASN A 221 2.41 -1.44 1.00
CA ASN A 221 3.89 -1.44 1.10
C ASN A 221 4.48 -0.43 2.13
N MET A 222 5.79 -0.18 2.02
CA MET A 222 6.58 1.02 2.35
C MET A 222 7.78 0.99 1.38
N VAL A 223 8.12 2.12 0.74
CA VAL A 223 9.14 2.17 -0.34
C VAL A 223 10.18 3.26 -0.08
N GLU A 224 11.35 2.87 0.42
CA GLU A 224 12.52 3.75 0.56
C GLU A 224 13.23 3.87 -0.78
N SER A 225 13.51 5.10 -1.23
CA SER A 225 14.15 5.35 -2.51
C SER A 225 15.53 4.70 -2.58
N ALA A 226 15.97 4.33 -3.80
CA ALA A 226 17.37 4.00 -4.04
C ALA A 226 18.28 5.07 -3.41
N PRO A 227 19.34 4.69 -2.69
CA PRO A 227 20.15 5.63 -1.95
C PRO A 227 20.95 6.51 -2.92
N ILE A 228 21.01 7.81 -2.63
CA ILE A 228 21.92 8.74 -3.30
C ILE A 228 23.07 9.03 -2.33
N ALA A 229 24.32 8.92 -2.78
CA ALA A 229 25.48 9.28 -1.97
C ALA A 229 26.31 10.41 -2.60
N TRP A 230 27.00 11.17 -1.75
CA TRP A 230 27.95 12.20 -2.18
C TRP A 230 29.04 12.50 -1.14
N GLN A 231 30.11 13.13 -1.61
CA GLN A 231 31.10 13.85 -0.81
C GLN A 231 30.96 15.35 -1.07
N GLU A 232 31.32 16.18 -0.08
CA GLU A 232 31.30 17.64 -0.22
C GLU A 232 32.73 18.18 -0.32
N VAL A 233 33.04 18.83 -1.44
CA VAL A 233 34.39 19.33 -1.78
C VAL A 233 34.27 20.77 -2.24
N GLY A 234 34.93 21.71 -1.55
CA GLY A 234 34.83 23.14 -1.86
C GLY A 234 33.45 23.78 -1.71
N GLY A 235 32.45 23.03 -1.21
CA GLY A 235 31.03 23.42 -1.17
C GLY A 235 30.16 22.78 -2.26
N GLU A 236 30.73 21.99 -3.18
CA GLU A 236 29.98 21.26 -4.22
C GLU A 236 29.81 19.78 -3.86
N LYS A 237 28.70 19.17 -4.32
CA LYS A 237 28.42 17.74 -4.14
C LYS A 237 29.04 16.90 -5.26
N HIS A 238 30.03 16.09 -4.91
CA HIS A 238 30.56 15.03 -5.76
C HIS A 238 29.78 13.75 -5.49
N PHE A 239 28.83 13.40 -6.38
CA PHE A 239 28.02 12.21 -6.26
C PHE A 239 28.85 10.93 -6.42
N ILE A 240 28.45 9.89 -5.68
CA ILE A 240 29.05 8.55 -5.68
C ILE A 240 27.94 7.54 -5.96
N ASP A 241 28.21 6.55 -6.82
CA ASP A 241 27.27 5.45 -7.06
C ASP A 241 26.96 4.72 -5.74
N ALA A 242 25.69 4.54 -5.43
CA ALA A 242 25.24 3.93 -4.19
C ALA A 242 24.11 2.93 -4.43
N ALA A 243 24.09 1.86 -3.64
CA ALA A 243 23.04 0.84 -3.68
C ALA A 243 22.77 0.27 -2.30
N PHE A 244 21.52 -0.14 -2.05
CA PHE A 244 21.21 -1.05 -0.95
C PHE A 244 21.78 -2.45 -1.25
N VAL A 245 22.23 -3.16 -0.22
CA VAL A 245 22.70 -4.54 -0.28
C VAL A 245 21.87 -5.40 0.67
N LEU A 246 21.28 -6.49 0.19
CA LEU A 246 20.49 -7.40 1.03
C LEU A 246 21.38 -8.45 1.67
N HIS A 247 21.24 -8.63 2.98
CA HIS A 247 21.97 -9.61 3.79
C HIS A 247 21.00 -10.66 4.34
N GLY A 248 20.54 -11.55 3.46
CA GLY A 248 19.48 -12.49 3.77
C GLY A 248 18.10 -11.93 3.40
N LYS A 249 17.11 -12.05 4.29
CA LYS A 249 15.70 -11.72 4.00
C LYS A 249 15.23 -10.38 4.61
N ASP A 250 15.90 -9.93 5.67
CA ASP A 250 15.44 -8.88 6.59
C ASP A 250 16.55 -7.90 7.02
N GLU A 251 17.81 -8.13 6.63
CA GLU A 251 18.91 -7.18 6.86
C GLU A 251 19.35 -6.45 5.58
N VAL A 252 19.65 -5.16 5.72
CA VAL A 252 20.07 -4.27 4.62
C VAL A 252 21.37 -3.54 5.01
N GLY A 253 22.31 -3.46 4.08
CA GLY A 253 23.49 -2.62 4.16
C GLY A 253 23.58 -1.69 2.93
N PHE A 254 24.73 -1.04 2.77
CA PHE A 254 25.00 -0.17 1.63
C PHE A 254 26.27 -0.61 0.89
N ALA A 255 26.28 -0.47 -0.43
CA ALA A 255 27.47 -0.48 -1.27
C ALA A 255 27.69 0.92 -1.85
N LEU A 256 28.95 1.27 -2.07
CA LEU A 256 29.38 2.55 -2.64
C LEU A 256 30.44 2.31 -3.72
N GLY A 257 30.45 3.17 -4.74
CA GLY A 257 31.54 3.29 -5.70
C GLY A 257 32.79 3.99 -5.12
N ASP A 258 33.74 4.30 -6.00
CA ASP A 258 34.99 4.98 -5.62
C ASP A 258 34.72 6.34 -4.95
N CYS A 259 35.46 6.63 -3.88
CA CYS A 259 35.33 7.86 -3.10
C CYS A 259 36.70 8.50 -2.82
N LEU A 260 36.74 9.82 -2.65
CA LEU A 260 37.96 10.57 -2.36
C LEU A 260 38.43 10.27 -0.92
N PRO A 261 39.67 9.79 -0.69
CA PRO A 261 40.16 9.46 0.65
C PRO A 261 40.12 10.64 1.61
N GLY A 262 39.75 10.39 2.87
CA GLY A 262 39.70 11.40 3.93
C GLY A 262 38.51 12.36 3.89
N ILE A 263 37.65 12.30 2.86
CA ILE A 263 36.45 13.15 2.75
C ILE A 263 35.21 12.34 3.19
N PRO A 264 34.43 12.80 4.19
CA PRO A 264 33.23 12.08 4.64
C PRO A 264 32.19 11.89 3.55
N VAL A 265 31.53 10.72 3.55
CA VAL A 265 30.44 10.39 2.62
C VAL A 265 29.10 10.57 3.33
N ILE A 266 28.12 11.13 2.63
CA ILE A 266 26.71 11.16 3.05
C ILE A 266 25.92 10.23 2.13
N ILE A 267 25.07 9.37 2.70
CA ILE A 267 24.07 8.55 1.96
C ILE A 267 22.67 8.98 2.40
N ASP A 268 21.72 9.14 1.48
CA ASP A 268 20.36 9.69 1.74
C ASP A 268 19.25 8.95 0.94
N PRO A 269 18.71 7.82 1.44
CA PRO A 269 17.43 7.25 1.01
C PRO A 269 16.20 7.89 1.71
N VAL A 270 15.09 7.97 0.97
CA VAL A 270 13.85 8.66 1.39
C VAL A 270 12.63 7.74 1.27
N LEU A 271 11.84 7.60 2.34
CA LEU A 271 10.62 6.77 2.33
C LEU A 271 9.47 7.45 1.59
N THR A 272 9.28 7.10 0.30
CA THR A 272 8.40 7.77 -0.67
C THR A 272 6.89 7.58 -0.41
N TRP A 273 6.27 6.48 -0.84
CA TRP A 273 4.86 6.22 -0.52
C TRP A 273 4.45 4.75 -0.38
N ASN A 274 3.27 4.55 0.20
CA ASN A 274 2.50 3.32 0.25
C ASN A 274 1.02 3.64 0.55
N THR A 275 0.09 2.75 0.24
CA THR A 275 -1.34 2.98 0.52
C THR A 275 -2.13 1.69 0.70
N PHE A 276 -3.20 1.79 1.48
CA PHE A 276 -3.84 0.68 2.17
C PHE A 276 -5.37 0.79 2.00
N LEU A 277 -5.99 -0.14 1.27
CA LEU A 277 -7.43 -0.13 0.95
C LEU A 277 -8.12 -1.37 1.53
N GLY A 278 -8.85 -1.20 2.63
CA GLY A 278 -9.68 -2.25 3.22
C GLY A 278 -10.23 -1.87 4.58
N GLY A 279 -11.30 -2.54 5.00
CA GLY A 279 -11.99 -2.34 6.27
C GLY A 279 -11.81 -3.52 7.25
N ALA A 280 -12.83 -3.76 8.06
CA ALA A 280 -12.88 -4.92 8.95
C ALA A 280 -13.66 -6.06 8.29
N GLY A 281 -12.97 -7.06 7.75
CA GLY A 281 -13.60 -8.26 7.20
C GLY A 281 -12.79 -8.89 6.07
N GLY A 282 -13.45 -9.10 4.93
CA GLY A 282 -12.81 -9.56 3.70
C GLY A 282 -12.94 -8.50 2.61
N ASP A 283 -11.80 -8.02 2.13
CA ASP A 283 -11.66 -6.94 1.14
C ASP A 283 -10.93 -7.48 -0.10
N ARG A 284 -11.39 -7.12 -1.30
CA ARG A 284 -10.80 -7.61 -2.55
C ARG A 284 -10.86 -6.54 -3.64
N GLY A 285 -9.71 -6.12 -4.16
CA GLY A 285 -9.66 -5.40 -5.43
C GLY A 285 -9.83 -6.37 -6.61
N PHE A 286 -10.63 -6.00 -7.60
CA PHE A 286 -10.88 -6.79 -8.81
C PHE A 286 -10.50 -6.05 -10.11
N GLY A 287 -10.59 -4.72 -10.14
CA GLY A 287 -10.22 -3.91 -11.30
C GLY A 287 -9.36 -2.70 -10.91
N ILE A 288 -8.47 -2.29 -11.82
CA ILE A 288 -7.57 -1.15 -11.66
C ILE A 288 -7.40 -0.40 -12.99
N THR A 289 -7.26 0.93 -12.92
CA THR A 289 -6.96 1.79 -14.08
C THR A 289 -6.21 3.08 -13.64
N THR A 290 -5.81 3.94 -14.57
CA THR A 290 -5.14 5.23 -14.29
C THR A 290 -5.72 6.37 -15.13
N ASP A 291 -5.63 7.61 -14.65
CA ASP A 291 -5.84 8.81 -15.48
C ASP A 291 -4.53 9.36 -16.07
N ASP A 292 -4.63 10.29 -17.03
CA ASP A 292 -3.49 10.94 -17.68
C ASP A 292 -2.63 11.80 -16.72
N SER A 293 -3.12 12.08 -15.51
CA SER A 293 -2.35 12.73 -14.43
C SER A 293 -1.62 11.71 -13.54
N GLY A 294 -1.65 10.42 -13.90
CA GLY A 294 -0.97 9.34 -13.20
C GLY A 294 -1.68 8.84 -11.94
N ASN A 295 -2.89 9.31 -11.63
CA ASN A 295 -3.64 8.80 -10.48
C ASN A 295 -4.10 7.37 -10.75
N VAL A 296 -4.04 6.53 -9.73
CA VAL A 296 -4.53 5.14 -9.75
C VAL A 296 -5.99 5.10 -9.32
N TYR A 297 -6.79 4.24 -9.94
CA TYR A 297 -8.19 4.01 -9.58
C TYR A 297 -8.42 2.51 -9.40
N VAL A 298 -9.13 2.10 -8.34
CA VAL A 298 -9.33 0.69 -7.98
C VAL A 298 -10.83 0.43 -7.73
N THR A 299 -11.34 -0.72 -8.18
CA THR A 299 -12.67 -1.24 -7.82
C THR A 299 -12.58 -2.65 -7.25
N GLY A 300 -13.62 -3.09 -6.56
CA GLY A 300 -13.66 -4.39 -5.93
C GLY A 300 -14.92 -4.62 -5.09
N ASN A 301 -14.81 -5.45 -4.06
CA ASN A 301 -15.82 -5.60 -3.00
C ASN A 301 -15.22 -5.66 -1.59
N SER A 302 -16.04 -5.43 -0.57
CA SER A 302 -15.64 -5.53 0.84
C SER A 302 -16.82 -5.59 1.81
N ALA A 303 -16.63 -6.24 2.95
CA ALA A 303 -17.61 -6.45 4.02
C ALA A 303 -17.81 -5.27 5.01
N ALA A 304 -17.08 -4.15 4.86
CA ALA A 304 -17.18 -3.00 5.77
C ALA A 304 -16.79 -1.66 5.13
N SER A 305 -17.14 -0.55 5.78
CA SER A 305 -16.63 0.78 5.39
C SER A 305 -15.18 0.99 5.87
N TRP A 306 -14.31 1.56 5.02
CA TRP A 306 -13.00 2.10 5.41
C TRP A 306 -12.81 3.54 4.94
N GLY A 307 -11.89 4.26 5.58
CA GLY A 307 -11.59 5.65 5.27
C GLY A 307 -12.77 6.58 5.59
N SER A 308 -13.17 7.40 4.64
CA SER A 308 -14.32 8.31 4.75
C SER A 308 -15.04 8.39 3.41
N PRO A 309 -15.80 7.33 3.06
CA PRO A 309 -16.31 7.16 1.71
C PRO A 309 -17.49 8.11 1.41
N ARG A 310 -17.63 8.52 0.14
CA ARG A 310 -18.75 9.38 -0.32
C ARG A 310 -20.13 8.79 0.01
N ARG A 311 -20.20 7.46 -0.03
CA ARG A 311 -21.32 6.63 0.42
C ARG A 311 -20.70 5.42 1.09
N GLY A 312 -21.06 5.11 2.34
CA GLY A 312 -20.54 3.94 3.06
C GLY A 312 -21.25 2.64 2.67
N HIS A 313 -20.65 1.51 3.08
CA HIS A 313 -21.21 0.16 2.97
C HIS A 313 -22.66 0.09 3.47
N GLN A 314 -23.58 -0.47 2.66
CA GLN A 314 -25.02 -0.39 2.89
C GLN A 314 -25.64 -1.65 3.50
N GLY A 315 -25.08 -2.84 3.27
CA GLY A 315 -25.63 -4.06 3.86
C GLY A 315 -25.03 -5.36 3.33
N GLY A 316 -25.81 -6.45 3.43
CA GLY A 316 -25.41 -7.76 2.92
C GLY A 316 -24.11 -8.32 3.49
N SER A 317 -23.34 -8.97 2.62
CA SER A 317 -22.07 -9.63 2.97
C SER A 317 -20.83 -8.86 2.47
N THR A 318 -20.98 -8.15 1.36
CA THR A 318 -20.04 -7.14 0.85
C THR A 318 -20.79 -6.15 -0.03
N ASP A 319 -20.46 -4.86 0.06
CA ASP A 319 -20.76 -3.87 -0.97
C ASP A 319 -19.64 -3.85 -2.03
N ALA A 320 -19.93 -3.37 -3.25
CA ALA A 320 -18.89 -3.00 -4.21
C ALA A 320 -18.24 -1.67 -3.81
N PHE A 321 -16.99 -1.43 -4.23
CA PHE A 321 -16.33 -0.14 -4.02
C PHE A 321 -15.68 0.43 -5.27
N ALA A 322 -15.46 1.74 -5.27
CA ALA A 322 -14.44 2.39 -6.11
C ALA A 322 -13.59 3.33 -5.25
N ALA A 323 -12.32 3.47 -5.62
CA ALA A 323 -11.34 4.32 -4.97
C ALA A 323 -10.46 5.04 -5.99
N LYS A 324 -10.04 6.27 -5.68
CA LYS A 324 -8.97 7.00 -6.37
C LYS A 324 -7.79 7.19 -5.42
N ILE A 325 -6.59 6.83 -5.88
CA ILE A 325 -5.29 6.99 -5.23
C ILE A 325 -4.47 8.00 -6.04
N ASP A 326 -3.82 8.94 -5.37
CA ASP A 326 -2.83 9.82 -5.98
C ASP A 326 -1.56 9.02 -6.33
N GLY A 327 -1.11 9.07 -7.58
CA GLY A 327 0.00 8.24 -8.05
C GLY A 327 1.41 8.71 -7.61
N GLY A 328 1.53 9.97 -7.17
CA GLY A 328 2.79 10.54 -6.68
C GLY A 328 3.02 10.29 -5.18
N THR A 329 1.95 10.14 -4.41
CA THR A 329 1.96 10.12 -2.93
C THR A 329 1.25 8.91 -2.30
N GLY A 330 0.55 8.10 -3.10
CA GLY A 330 -0.26 6.99 -2.62
C GLY A 330 -1.56 7.40 -1.91
N VAL A 331 -1.79 8.69 -1.65
CA VAL A 331 -2.92 9.13 -0.82
C VAL A 331 -4.26 8.71 -1.43
N LEU A 332 -5.13 8.09 -0.63
CA LEU A 332 -6.51 7.79 -0.99
C LEU A 332 -7.30 9.11 -1.14
N VAL A 333 -7.44 9.59 -2.37
CA VAL A 333 -8.11 10.84 -2.75
C VAL A 333 -9.61 10.77 -2.47
N TRP A 334 -10.23 9.62 -2.78
CA TRP A 334 -11.60 9.29 -2.38
C TRP A 334 -11.85 7.78 -2.46
N ASN A 335 -12.80 7.27 -1.67
CA ASN A 335 -13.50 6.02 -1.94
C ASN A 335 -15.03 6.21 -1.87
N THR A 336 -15.77 5.24 -2.40
CA THR A 336 -17.24 5.23 -2.41
C THR A 336 -17.75 3.80 -2.53
N PHE A 337 -18.89 3.50 -1.90
CA PHE A 337 -19.53 2.18 -1.95
C PHE A 337 -20.76 2.19 -2.85
N LEU A 338 -20.77 1.19 -3.73
CA LEU A 338 -21.77 0.92 -4.74
C LEU A 338 -22.52 -0.33 -4.30
N GLY A 339 -23.83 -0.23 -4.08
CA GLY A 339 -24.58 -1.38 -3.58
C GLY A 339 -25.97 -1.11 -3.03
N GLY A 340 -26.72 -2.19 -2.80
CA GLY A 340 -28.00 -2.22 -2.09
C GLY A 340 -27.85 -2.70 -0.65
N ALA A 341 -28.90 -3.27 -0.07
CA ALA A 341 -28.83 -3.90 1.26
C ALA A 341 -28.36 -5.38 1.20
N ALA A 342 -27.71 -5.79 0.10
CA ALA A 342 -27.44 -7.17 -0.28
C ALA A 342 -25.97 -7.34 -0.72
N THR A 343 -25.65 -8.35 -1.53
CA THR A 343 -24.26 -8.56 -1.97
C THR A 343 -24.02 -7.85 -3.29
N ASP A 344 -23.01 -7.00 -3.32
CA ASP A 344 -22.55 -6.26 -4.48
C ASP A 344 -21.03 -6.46 -4.67
N ALA A 345 -20.56 -6.48 -5.92
CA ALA A 345 -19.15 -6.51 -6.25
C ALA A 345 -18.84 -5.81 -7.58
N GLY A 346 -17.86 -4.89 -7.57
CA GLY A 346 -17.36 -4.22 -8.78
C GLY A 346 -16.22 -5.02 -9.39
N ALA A 347 -16.40 -5.53 -10.61
CA ALA A 347 -15.44 -6.40 -11.29
C ALA A 347 -14.46 -5.62 -12.19
N GLY A 348 -14.92 -4.55 -12.84
CA GLY A 348 -14.12 -3.77 -13.79
C GLY A 348 -14.34 -2.26 -13.64
N ILE A 349 -13.29 -1.48 -13.94
CA ILE A 349 -13.27 -0.03 -13.80
C ILE A 349 -12.63 0.64 -15.02
N ALA A 350 -13.25 1.71 -15.51
CA ALA A 350 -12.70 2.60 -16.51
C ALA A 350 -12.83 4.06 -16.06
N VAL A 351 -12.01 4.95 -16.61
CA VAL A 351 -12.03 6.39 -16.34
C VAL A 351 -12.01 7.14 -17.69
N ASP A 352 -12.77 8.24 -17.80
CA ASP A 352 -12.72 9.12 -18.98
C ASP A 352 -11.75 10.29 -18.80
N GLY A 353 -11.42 10.99 -19.89
CA GLY A 353 -10.52 12.17 -19.86
C GLY A 353 -11.08 13.39 -19.11
N SER A 354 -12.28 13.31 -18.51
CA SER A 354 -12.81 14.28 -17.54
C SER A 354 -12.76 13.75 -16.09
N GLY A 355 -12.13 12.59 -15.88
CA GLY A 355 -11.95 11.94 -14.58
C GLY A 355 -13.18 11.20 -14.07
N ASN A 356 -14.28 11.11 -14.82
CA ASN A 356 -15.46 10.35 -14.39
C ASN A 356 -15.15 8.86 -14.43
N VAL A 357 -15.65 8.10 -13.46
CA VAL A 357 -15.31 6.69 -13.27
C VAL A 357 -16.52 5.81 -13.56
N TYR A 358 -16.32 4.72 -14.28
CA TYR A 358 -17.36 3.80 -14.71
C TYR A 358 -17.01 2.42 -14.16
N VAL A 359 -17.86 1.91 -13.26
CA VAL A 359 -17.71 0.59 -12.65
C VAL A 359 -18.73 -0.36 -13.25
N VAL A 360 -18.28 -1.56 -13.61
CA VAL A 360 -19.13 -2.70 -13.94
C VAL A 360 -19.00 -3.77 -12.87
N GLY A 361 -20.07 -4.51 -12.61
CA GLY A 361 -20.07 -5.58 -11.63
C GLY A 361 -21.38 -6.36 -11.60
N PHE A 362 -21.73 -6.89 -10.44
CA PHE A 362 -23.04 -7.49 -10.17
C PHE A 362 -23.60 -7.06 -8.81
N SER A 363 -24.91 -7.15 -8.67
CA SER A 363 -25.67 -7.01 -7.43
C SER A 363 -26.58 -8.23 -7.22
N THR A 364 -27.01 -8.50 -5.99
CA THR A 364 -28.11 -9.41 -5.68
C THR A 364 -29.38 -8.69 -5.19
N ALA A 365 -29.48 -7.37 -5.32
CA ALA A 365 -30.71 -6.59 -5.08
C ALA A 365 -30.74 -5.24 -5.82
N SER A 366 -31.93 -4.63 -5.94
CA SER A 366 -32.02 -3.23 -6.36
C SER A 366 -31.34 -2.30 -5.35
N TRP A 367 -30.52 -1.38 -5.86
CA TRP A 367 -29.95 -0.30 -5.05
C TRP A 367 -31.04 0.66 -4.59
N GLN A 368 -30.83 1.25 -3.41
CA GLN A 368 -31.70 2.28 -2.81
C GLN A 368 -30.90 3.59 -2.70
N GLY A 369 -31.52 4.71 -3.05
CA GLY A 369 -30.86 6.01 -3.09
C GLY A 369 -31.74 7.14 -3.64
N ALA A 370 -31.17 8.34 -3.74
CA ALA A 370 -31.88 9.57 -4.16
C ALA A 370 -32.23 9.63 -5.66
N SER A 371 -31.87 8.62 -6.44
CA SER A 371 -32.29 8.45 -7.84
C SER A 371 -32.45 6.96 -8.14
N PRO A 372 -33.53 6.54 -8.82
CA PRO A 372 -33.72 5.15 -9.20
C PRO A 372 -32.73 4.76 -10.31
N PRO A 373 -32.39 3.46 -10.44
CA PRO A 373 -31.55 2.98 -11.52
C PRO A 373 -32.26 3.11 -12.87
N VAL A 374 -31.49 3.46 -13.93
CA VAL A 374 -32.02 3.71 -15.29
C VAL A 374 -32.73 2.50 -15.90
N ARG A 375 -32.32 1.30 -15.48
CA ARG A 375 -33.08 0.05 -15.61
C ARG A 375 -33.14 -0.60 -14.23
N ALA A 376 -34.32 -1.06 -13.82
CA ALA A 376 -34.49 -1.76 -12.56
C ALA A 376 -33.84 -3.16 -12.58
N PHE A 377 -33.45 -3.61 -11.38
CA PHE A 377 -33.03 -4.99 -11.09
C PHE A 377 -34.19 -5.97 -11.34
N ALA A 378 -33.93 -7.10 -11.99
CA ALA A 378 -34.98 -8.01 -12.49
C ALA A 378 -34.79 -9.51 -12.18
N GLY A 379 -33.58 -9.96 -11.86
CA GLY A 379 -33.24 -11.37 -11.62
C GLY A 379 -33.00 -11.73 -10.16
N ASN A 380 -32.18 -12.76 -9.95
CA ASN A 380 -31.60 -13.11 -8.64
C ASN A 380 -30.24 -12.41 -8.44
N SER A 381 -29.53 -12.16 -9.53
CA SER A 381 -28.35 -11.30 -9.56
C SER A 381 -28.26 -10.65 -10.95
N ASP A 382 -28.18 -9.32 -10.98
CA ASP A 382 -28.09 -8.55 -12.22
C ASP A 382 -26.70 -7.93 -12.34
N ALA A 383 -26.16 -7.88 -13.55
CA ALA A 383 -24.98 -7.08 -13.82
C ALA A 383 -25.34 -5.59 -13.66
N PHE A 384 -24.44 -4.78 -13.10
CA PHE A 384 -24.63 -3.32 -13.04
C PHE A 384 -23.57 -2.59 -13.86
N VAL A 385 -23.94 -1.41 -14.35
CA VAL A 385 -23.00 -0.36 -14.73
C VAL A 385 -23.34 0.89 -13.92
N ALA A 386 -22.34 1.48 -13.28
CA ALA A 386 -22.47 2.67 -12.46
C ALA A 386 -21.46 3.73 -12.89
N ARG A 387 -21.93 4.96 -13.09
CA ARG A 387 -21.08 6.13 -13.37
C ARG A 387 -20.96 7.01 -12.14
N LEU A 388 -19.73 7.21 -11.71
CA LEU A 388 -19.33 8.21 -10.73
C LEU A 388 -18.87 9.48 -11.45
N ASP A 389 -19.05 10.64 -10.82
CA ASP A 389 -18.30 11.84 -11.20
C ASP A 389 -16.82 11.74 -10.80
N SER A 390 -16.01 12.72 -11.19
CA SER A 390 -14.59 12.79 -10.83
C SER A 390 -14.32 12.98 -9.32
N SER A 391 -15.36 13.29 -8.53
CA SER A 391 -15.31 13.38 -7.07
C SER A 391 -15.69 12.07 -6.36
N GLY A 392 -16.16 11.04 -7.09
CA GLY A 392 -16.59 9.76 -6.55
C GLY A 392 -18.07 9.68 -6.16
N ASN A 393 -18.91 10.64 -6.58
CA ASN A 393 -20.35 10.61 -6.31
C ASN A 393 -21.09 9.83 -7.42
N LEU A 394 -22.05 8.98 -7.05
CA LEU A 394 -22.86 8.23 -8.02
C LEU A 394 -23.81 9.16 -8.80
N VAL A 395 -23.59 9.26 -10.11
CA VAL A 395 -24.39 10.07 -11.04
C VAL A 395 -25.58 9.27 -11.58
N TRP A 396 -25.34 8.01 -11.96
CA TRP A 396 -26.38 7.05 -12.35
C TRP A 396 -25.86 5.62 -12.25
N ASN A 397 -26.77 4.65 -12.11
CA ASN A 397 -26.51 3.24 -12.38
C ASN A 397 -27.63 2.63 -13.25
N THR A 398 -27.34 1.49 -13.88
CA THR A 398 -28.30 0.73 -14.68
C THR A 398 -28.04 -0.77 -14.50
N PHE A 399 -29.11 -1.56 -14.42
CA PHE A 399 -29.01 -3.02 -14.36
C PHE A 399 -29.15 -3.65 -15.77
N LEU A 400 -28.31 -4.64 -16.03
CA LEU A 400 -28.19 -5.39 -17.27
C LEU A 400 -28.42 -6.87 -16.93
N GLY A 401 -29.66 -7.32 -17.01
CA GLY A 401 -30.01 -8.72 -16.75
C GLY A 401 -31.37 -9.13 -17.28
N GLY A 402 -31.66 -10.42 -17.12
CA GLY A 402 -32.96 -11.05 -17.33
C GLY A 402 -33.65 -11.37 -16.00
N GLY A 403 -34.37 -12.48 -15.94
CA GLY A 403 -34.99 -12.99 -14.70
C GLY A 403 -34.13 -14.03 -13.96
N THR A 404 -32.80 -13.98 -14.10
CA THR A 404 -31.88 -15.06 -13.75
C THR A 404 -30.62 -14.55 -13.04
N ASN A 405 -29.45 -15.12 -13.32
CA ASN A 405 -28.17 -14.56 -12.94
C ASN A 405 -27.52 -13.93 -14.18
N ASP A 406 -26.97 -12.74 -14.01
CA ASP A 406 -26.30 -11.96 -15.03
C ASP A 406 -25.11 -11.24 -14.36
N PHE A 407 -23.92 -11.30 -14.96
CA PHE A 407 -22.67 -10.84 -14.34
C PHE A 407 -21.85 -9.98 -15.29
N GLY A 408 -21.55 -8.74 -14.90
CA GLY A 408 -20.68 -7.85 -15.67
C GLY A 408 -19.23 -7.99 -15.20
N TYR A 409 -18.30 -8.20 -16.14
CA TYR A 409 -16.89 -8.51 -15.82
C TYR A 409 -15.90 -7.45 -16.26
N ALA A 410 -16.08 -6.84 -17.44
CA ALA A 410 -15.17 -5.84 -17.96
C ALA A 410 -15.91 -4.69 -18.64
N ILE A 411 -15.31 -3.50 -18.58
CA ILE A 411 -15.84 -2.24 -19.10
C ILE A 411 -14.71 -1.47 -19.78
N VAL A 412 -15.00 -0.91 -20.96
CA VAL A 412 -14.10 0.02 -21.66
C VAL A 412 -14.90 1.18 -22.23
N LEU A 413 -14.21 2.29 -22.47
CA LEU A 413 -14.74 3.49 -23.09
C LEU A 413 -14.04 3.71 -24.44
N ASP A 414 -14.74 4.25 -25.43
CA ASP A 414 -14.08 4.86 -26.59
C ASP A 414 -13.85 6.37 -26.39
N GLY A 415 -13.10 6.99 -27.30
CA GLY A 415 -12.81 8.43 -27.27
C GLY A 415 -14.03 9.34 -27.51
N SER A 416 -15.23 8.79 -27.71
CA SER A 416 -16.51 9.53 -27.73
C SER A 416 -17.32 9.33 -26.44
N GLY A 417 -16.80 8.56 -25.48
CA GLY A 417 -17.48 8.23 -24.22
C GLY A 417 -18.52 7.11 -24.34
N ASN A 418 -18.57 6.35 -25.45
CA ASN A 418 -19.45 5.18 -25.52
C ASN A 418 -18.93 4.08 -24.60
N ILE A 419 -19.85 3.44 -23.88
CA ILE A 419 -19.53 2.43 -22.87
C ILE A 419 -19.76 1.04 -23.47
N TYR A 420 -18.71 0.21 -23.45
CA TYR A 420 -18.78 -1.19 -23.89
C TYR A 420 -18.55 -2.10 -22.68
N VAL A 421 -19.43 -3.08 -22.50
CA VAL A 421 -19.41 -4.03 -21.37
C VAL A 421 -19.51 -5.46 -21.86
N THR A 422 -18.73 -6.34 -21.24
CA THR A 422 -18.79 -7.80 -21.45
C THR A 422 -19.08 -8.51 -20.14
N GLY A 423 -19.82 -9.61 -20.22
CA GLY A 423 -20.33 -10.36 -19.08
C GLY A 423 -20.94 -11.71 -19.46
N GLU A 424 -21.45 -12.42 -18.47
CA GLU A 424 -22.26 -13.63 -18.62
C GLU A 424 -23.74 -13.31 -18.36
N SER A 425 -24.66 -14.04 -19.02
CA SER A 425 -26.11 -13.82 -18.93
C SER A 425 -26.83 -15.16 -19.07
N HIS A 426 -27.64 -15.56 -18.08
CA HIS A 426 -28.30 -16.88 -18.05
C HIS A 426 -29.71 -16.88 -18.67
N ALA A 427 -30.18 -15.75 -19.21
CA ALA A 427 -31.42 -15.62 -19.96
C ALA A 427 -31.34 -14.55 -21.05
N THR A 428 -32.27 -14.56 -22.01
CA THR A 428 -32.39 -13.43 -22.95
C THR A 428 -32.86 -12.17 -22.22
N SER A 429 -32.08 -11.10 -22.29
CA SER A 429 -32.31 -9.84 -21.58
C SER A 429 -32.57 -8.66 -22.54
N GLY A 430 -33.58 -7.85 -22.23
CA GLY A 430 -33.93 -6.65 -23.00
C GLY A 430 -34.39 -6.95 -24.44
N SER A 431 -33.80 -6.26 -25.41
CA SER A 431 -34.07 -6.44 -26.85
C SER A 431 -32.75 -6.56 -27.62
N PRO A 432 -32.09 -7.73 -27.57
CA PRO A 432 -30.76 -7.89 -28.14
C PRO A 432 -30.83 -7.92 -29.67
N ARG A 433 -29.76 -7.46 -30.34
CA ARG A 433 -29.67 -7.50 -31.82
C ARG A 433 -29.63 -8.93 -32.39
N ARG A 434 -29.34 -9.91 -31.54
CA ARG A 434 -29.41 -11.36 -31.79
C ARG A 434 -29.69 -12.02 -30.43
N SER A 435 -30.74 -12.83 -30.33
CA SER A 435 -30.97 -13.65 -29.13
C SER A 435 -29.93 -14.77 -29.04
N TYR A 436 -29.91 -15.41 -27.87
CA TYR A 436 -29.44 -16.79 -27.75
C TYR A 436 -30.26 -17.72 -28.68
#